data_AF-A0A502MSZ0-F1
#
_entry.id   AF-A0A502MSZ0-F1
#
_cell.length_a   1.000
_cell.length_b   1.000
_cell.length_c   1.000
_cell.angle_alpha   90.00
_cell.angle_beta   90.00
_cell.angle_gamma   90.00
#
_symmetry.space_group_name_H-M   'P 1'
#
loop_
_entity.id
_entity.type
_entity.pdbx_description
1 polymer ?
#
loop_
_entity_poly.entity_id
_entity_poly.type
_entity_poly.pdbx_seq_one_letter_code
_entity_poly.pdbx_strand_id
1 'polypeptide(L)'
;MIGKTWSSPHHGQASRLALRSTHFRFGAILAIAHAEIAMGLQEDIERVEQHIREIEQRIERQRAVIAQAEENGLPTDGPSNFLWFLREALSLSRDHLARLLADEFRAGDSQ
;
A
#
# COMPACT_ATOMS: atom_id res chain seq x y z
N MET A 1 -27.39 -28.43 70.34
CA MET A 1 -26.85 -28.72 68.99
C MET A 1 -27.35 -27.60 68.07
N ILE A 2 -26.58 -26.74 67.43
CA ILE A 2 -25.15 -26.71 67.08
C ILE A 2 -24.73 -25.22 67.07
N GLY A 3 -23.54 -24.94 67.60
CA GLY A 3 -23.06 -23.59 67.92
C GLY A 3 -22.66 -22.76 66.70
N LYS A 4 -22.84 -21.45 66.85
CA LYS A 4 -22.29 -20.42 65.98
C LYS A 4 -20.80 -20.28 66.31
N THR A 5 -19.91 -20.58 65.37
CA THR A 5 -18.48 -20.26 65.49
C THR A 5 -18.17 -19.04 64.65
N TRP A 6 -18.03 -17.91 65.35
CA TRP A 6 -17.22 -16.79 64.91
C TRP A 6 -15.76 -17.25 64.86
N SER A 7 -15.06 -16.99 63.77
CA SER A 7 -13.60 -16.94 63.76
C SER A 7 -13.15 -15.91 62.74
N SER A 8 -12.76 -14.74 63.23
CA SER A 8 -11.78 -13.88 62.57
C SER A 8 -10.48 -14.01 63.35
N PRO A 9 -9.34 -13.94 62.65
CA PRO A 9 -8.43 -12.85 62.99
C PRO A 9 -7.81 -12.16 61.76
N HIS A 10 -7.87 -10.82 61.83
CA HIS A 10 -6.87 -9.82 61.49
C HIS A 10 -5.87 -10.04 60.33
N HIS A 11 -6.07 -9.23 59.27
CA HIS A 11 -5.17 -8.18 58.76
C HIS A 11 -3.66 -8.48 58.69
N GLY A 12 -3.12 -8.45 57.47
CA GLY A 12 -1.74 -8.04 57.26
C GLY A 12 -1.11 -8.49 55.95
N GLN A 13 -0.99 -7.53 55.01
CA GLN A 13 -0.02 -7.47 53.91
C GLN A 13 -0.28 -8.39 52.70
N ALA A 14 -0.72 -7.84 51.58
CA ALA A 14 0.06 -7.11 50.57
C ALA A 14 0.45 -8.01 49.39
N SER A 15 -0.20 -7.70 48.26
CA SER A 15 0.38 -7.69 46.92
C SER A 15 0.52 -8.99 46.14
N ARG A 16 0.05 -8.89 44.88
CA ARG A 16 0.32 -9.73 43.69
C ARG A 16 -0.58 -10.98 43.62
N LEU A 17 -1.46 -11.20 42.64
CA LEU A 17 -1.39 -10.89 41.21
C LEU A 17 -2.78 -10.44 40.68
N ALA A 18 -3.00 -9.14 40.58
CA ALA A 18 -3.87 -8.58 39.55
C ALA A 18 -2.95 -7.81 38.60
N LEU A 19 -2.54 -8.46 37.51
CA LEU A 19 -2.09 -7.89 36.22
C LEU A 19 -1.34 -9.00 35.49
N ARG A 20 -2.06 -9.79 34.70
CA ARG A 20 -1.44 -10.50 33.58
C ARG A 20 -2.21 -10.15 32.32
N SER A 21 -1.49 -9.49 31.42
CA SER A 21 -1.74 -9.40 29.99
C SER A 21 -2.71 -8.32 29.47
N THR A 22 -2.34 -7.05 29.62
CA THR A 22 -2.74 -5.98 28.69
C THR A 22 -1.67 -5.65 27.65
N HIS A 23 -0.51 -6.32 27.66
CA HIS A 23 0.59 -6.04 26.72
C HIS A 23 0.54 -6.80 25.39
N PHE A 24 -0.38 -7.76 25.20
CA PHE A 24 -0.42 -8.59 23.98
C PHE A 24 -1.50 -8.17 22.96
N ARG A 25 -2.21 -7.05 23.21
CA ARG A 25 -3.31 -6.60 22.33
C ARG A 25 -2.97 -5.38 21.46
N PHE A 26 -1.89 -4.66 21.78
CA PHE A 26 -1.42 -3.54 20.96
C PHE A 26 -0.61 -3.99 19.73
N GLY A 27 0.20 -5.04 19.85
CA GLY A 27 0.96 -5.59 18.72
C GLY A 27 0.08 -6.18 17.63
N ALA A 28 -1.03 -6.84 17.98
CA ALA A 28 -1.96 -7.43 17.02
C ALA A 28 -2.76 -6.37 16.24
N ILE A 29 -3.16 -5.27 16.88
CA ILE A 29 -3.88 -4.17 16.21
C ILE A 29 -2.92 -3.41 15.27
N LEU A 30 -1.68 -3.18 15.69
CA LEU A 30 -0.65 -2.54 14.85
C LEU A 30 -0.26 -3.44 13.65
N ALA A 31 -0.15 -4.76 13.87
CA ALA A 31 0.14 -5.72 12.81
C ALA A 31 -1.00 -5.85 11.78
N ILE A 32 -2.27 -5.78 12.21
CA ILE A 32 -3.43 -5.78 11.29
C ILE A 32 -3.47 -4.49 10.48
N ALA A 33 -3.24 -3.33 11.09
CA ALA A 33 -3.17 -2.06 10.35
C ALA A 33 -1.99 -2.00 9.37
N HIS A 34 -0.81 -2.51 9.74
CA HIS A 34 0.32 -2.62 8.82
C HIS A 34 0.05 -3.60 7.67
N ALA A 35 -0.64 -4.71 7.92
CA ALA A 35 -1.04 -5.66 6.88
C ALA A 35 -2.10 -5.09 5.92
N GLU A 36 -3.08 -4.31 6.42
CA GLU A 36 -4.08 -3.61 5.60
C GLU A 36 -3.43 -2.50 4.74
N ILE A 37 -2.48 -1.75 5.29
CA ILE A 37 -1.72 -0.73 4.55
C ILE A 37 -0.83 -1.38 3.48
N ALA A 38 -0.13 -2.48 3.80
CA ALA A 38 0.70 -3.20 2.84
C ALA A 38 -0.15 -3.82 1.71
N MET A 39 -1.35 -4.32 2.01
CA MET A 39 -2.27 -4.86 1.00
C MET A 39 -2.79 -3.77 0.07
N GLY A 40 -3.20 -2.60 0.59
CA GLY A 40 -3.60 -1.47 -0.24
C GLY A 40 -2.46 -0.91 -1.08
N LEU A 41 -1.24 -0.86 -0.54
CA LEU A 41 -0.06 -0.39 -1.25
C LEU A 41 0.34 -1.33 -2.38
N GLN A 42 0.31 -2.64 -2.15
CA GLN A 42 0.58 -3.64 -3.18
C GLN A 42 -0.45 -3.58 -4.32
N GLU A 43 -1.74 -3.44 -4.01
CA GLU A 43 -2.79 -3.27 -5.02
C GLU A 43 -2.60 -2.00 -5.85
N ASP A 44 -2.15 -0.91 -5.22
CA ASP A 44 -1.86 0.35 -5.91
C ASP A 44 -0.62 0.22 -6.81
N ILE A 45 0.43 -0.47 -6.36
CA ILE A 45 1.62 -0.80 -7.17
C ILE A 45 1.21 -1.57 -8.43
N GLU A 46 0.47 -2.67 -8.26
CA GLU A 46 0.03 -3.52 -9.38
C GLU A 46 -0.83 -2.75 -10.38
N ARG A 47 -1.71 -1.87 -9.88
CA ARG A 47 -2.54 -1.00 -10.72
C ARG A 47 -1.71 -0.03 -11.54
N VAL A 48 -0.70 0.61 -10.93
CA VAL A 48 0.17 1.57 -11.62
C VAL A 48 1.04 0.85 -12.64
N GLU A 49 1.58 -0.32 -12.32
CA GLU A 49 2.33 -1.14 -13.27
C GLU A 49 1.48 -1.54 -14.49
N GLN A 50 0.23 -1.94 -14.24
CA GLN A 50 -0.70 -2.27 -15.33
C GLN A 50 -0.98 -1.04 -16.20
N HIS A 51 -1.19 0.12 -15.60
CA HIS A 51 -1.38 1.37 -16.33
C HIS A 51 -0.16 1.73 -17.19
N ILE A 52 1.06 1.53 -16.66
CA ILE A 52 2.32 1.72 -17.40
C ILE A 52 2.35 0.83 -18.65
N ARG A 53 2.05 -0.47 -18.52
CA ARG A 53 1.99 -1.42 -19.64
C ARG A 53 0.97 -0.98 -20.70
N GLU A 54 -0.18 -0.48 -20.29
CA GLU A 54 -1.21 0.03 -21.20
C GLU A 54 -0.76 1.28 -21.96
N ILE A 55 -0.08 2.22 -21.30
CA ILE A 55 0.49 3.41 -21.95
C ILE A 55 1.57 3.01 -22.95
N GLU A 56 2.46 2.08 -22.59
CA GLU A 56 3.51 1.59 -23.49
C GLU A 56 2.93 0.97 -24.77
N GLN A 57 1.88 0.14 -24.65
CA GLN A 57 1.19 -0.40 -25.81
C GLN A 57 0.51 0.69 -26.65
N ARG A 58 -0.05 1.73 -26.03
CA ARG A 58 -0.64 2.87 -26.75
C ARG A 58 0.41 3.69 -27.49
N ILE A 59 1.59 3.88 -26.90
CA ILE A 59 2.73 4.54 -27.55
C ILE A 59 3.11 3.80 -28.83
N GLU A 60 3.19 2.47 -28.77
CA GLU A 60 3.56 1.67 -29.94
C GLU A 60 2.51 1.75 -31.05
N ARG A 61 1.23 1.64 -30.70
CA ARG A 61 0.14 1.86 -31.67
C ARG A 61 0.18 3.26 -32.28
N GLN A 62 0.50 4.28 -31.48
CA GLN A 62 0.55 5.66 -31.97
C GLN A 62 1.72 5.90 -32.93
N ARG A 63 2.86 5.23 -32.72
CA ARG A 63 3.98 5.24 -33.67
C ARG A 63 3.57 4.64 -35.01
N ALA A 64 2.84 3.54 -35.01
CA ALA A 64 2.31 2.95 -36.24
C ALA A 64 1.33 3.89 -36.97
N VAL A 65 0.48 4.61 -36.24
CA VAL A 65 -0.41 5.63 -36.82
C VAL A 65 0.38 6.76 -37.48
N ILE A 66 1.44 7.24 -36.83
CA ILE A 66 2.32 8.29 -37.39
C ILE A 66 2.99 7.78 -38.67
N ALA A 67 3.62 6.60 -38.62
CA ALA A 67 4.27 6.01 -39.78
C ALA A 67 3.32 5.86 -40.97
N GLN A 68 2.10 5.37 -40.72
CA GLN A 68 1.07 5.24 -41.76
C GLN A 68 0.61 6.62 -42.29
N ALA A 69 0.52 7.65 -41.45
CA ALA A 69 0.19 8.99 -41.92
C ALA A 69 1.31 9.56 -42.80
N GLU A 70 2.58 9.35 -42.43
CA GLU A 70 3.75 9.76 -43.21
C GLU A 70 3.79 9.08 -44.58
N GLU A 71 3.58 7.75 -44.63
CA GLU A 71 3.51 6.98 -45.88
C GLU A 71 2.41 7.48 -46.82
N ASN A 72 1.29 7.94 -46.27
CA ASN A 72 0.16 8.47 -47.04
C ASN A 72 0.28 9.98 -47.34
N GLY A 73 1.37 10.64 -46.93
CA GLY A 73 1.55 12.09 -47.10
C GLY A 73 0.54 12.93 -46.30
N LEU A 74 -0.01 12.38 -45.21
CA LEU A 74 -0.97 13.05 -44.33
C LEU A 74 -0.24 13.82 -43.21
N PRO A 75 -0.86 14.89 -42.65
CA PRO A 75 -0.27 15.62 -41.54
C PRO A 75 -0.09 14.77 -40.29
N THR A 76 1.05 14.92 -39.62
CA THR A 76 1.39 14.14 -38.41
C THR A 76 1.46 14.95 -37.12
N ASP A 77 1.21 16.26 -37.17
CA ASP A 77 1.30 17.15 -35.99
C ASP A 77 0.40 16.70 -34.84
N GLY A 78 -0.87 16.42 -35.12
CA GLY A 78 -1.84 15.92 -34.13
C GLY A 78 -1.41 14.58 -33.52
N PRO A 79 -1.17 13.54 -34.35
CA PRO A 79 -0.66 12.26 -33.89
C PRO A 79 0.65 12.35 -33.10
N SER A 80 1.57 13.25 -33.48
CA SER A 80 2.87 13.46 -32.82
C SER A 80 2.70 14.16 -31.48
N ASN A 81 1.83 15.17 -31.39
CA ASN A 81 1.51 15.83 -30.13
C ASN A 81 0.87 14.85 -29.13
N PHE A 82 -0.01 13.99 -29.62
CA PHE A 82 -0.60 12.95 -28.77
C PHE A 82 0.45 11.92 -28.30
N LEU A 83 1.40 11.54 -29.17
CA LEU A 83 2.52 10.69 -28.76
C LEU A 83 3.39 11.35 -27.69
N TRP A 84 3.65 12.67 -27.79
CA TRP A 84 4.35 13.41 -26.75
C TRP A 84 3.60 13.34 -25.41
N PHE A 85 2.28 13.59 -25.41
CA PHE A 85 1.45 13.49 -24.21
C PHE A 85 1.52 12.10 -23.55
N LEU A 86 1.48 11.02 -24.35
CA LEU A 86 1.61 9.65 -23.83
C LEU A 86 2.96 9.40 -23.14
N ARG A 87 4.04 10.01 -23.64
CA ARG A 87 5.37 9.90 -23.03
C ARG A 87 5.45 10.65 -21.69
N GLU A 88 4.84 11.82 -21.60
CA GLU A 88 4.74 12.56 -20.34
C GLU A 88 3.92 11.78 -19.30
N ALA A 89 2.77 11.23 -19.71
CA ALA A 89 1.95 10.39 -18.84
C ALA A 89 2.75 9.17 -18.33
N LEU A 90 3.50 8.49 -19.21
CA LEU A 90 4.36 7.37 -18.83
C LEU A 90 5.43 7.77 -17.82
N SER A 91 6.06 8.92 -18.01
CA SER A 91 7.07 9.45 -17.08
C SER A 91 6.46 9.66 -15.70
N LEU A 92 5.30 10.33 -15.62
CA LEU A 92 4.61 10.58 -14.36
C LEU A 92 4.17 9.28 -13.67
N SER A 93 3.70 8.29 -14.43
CA SER A 93 3.34 6.97 -13.87
C SER A 93 4.55 6.24 -13.31
N ARG A 94 5.71 6.32 -13.96
CA ARG A 94 6.97 5.72 -13.46
C ARG A 94 7.46 6.42 -12.20
N ASP A 95 7.41 7.75 -12.16
CA ASP A 95 7.73 8.52 -10.95
C ASP A 95 6.79 8.17 -9.79
N HIS A 96 5.51 7.96 -10.08
CA HIS A 96 4.55 7.52 -9.09
C HIS A 96 4.87 6.13 -8.56
N LEU A 97 5.13 5.16 -9.44
CA LEU A 97 5.53 3.80 -9.06
C LEU A 97 6.80 3.81 -8.20
N ALA A 98 7.80 4.62 -8.55
CA ALA A 98 9.03 4.74 -7.77
C ALA A 98 8.76 5.23 -6.33
N ARG A 99 7.78 6.12 -6.14
CA ARG A 99 7.36 6.56 -4.80
C ARG A 99 6.66 5.44 -4.02
N LEU A 100 5.75 4.71 -4.66
CA LEU A 100 5.05 3.58 -4.02
C LEU A 100 6.04 2.49 -3.58
N LEU A 101 6.99 2.13 -4.43
CA LEU A 101 8.04 1.15 -4.09
C LEU A 101 8.95 1.63 -2.94
N ALA A 102 9.24 2.94 -2.89
CA ALA A 102 10.00 3.51 -1.77
C ALA A 102 9.21 3.48 -0.46
N ASP A 103 7.90 3.70 -0.52
CA ASP A 103 7.02 3.62 0.66
C ASP A 103 6.83 2.17 1.12
N GLU A 104 6.75 1.21 0.18
CA GLU A 104 6.69 -0.22 0.47
C GLU A 104 7.95 -0.70 1.20
N PHE A 105 9.12 -0.32 0.69
CA PHE A 105 10.40 -0.61 1.31
C PHE A 105 10.48 -0.08 2.75
N ARG A 106 10.06 1.17 2.98
CA ARG A 106 10.03 1.78 4.32
C ARG A 106 9.05 1.10 5.27
N ALA A 107 7.91 0.63 4.76
CA ALA A 107 6.92 -0.11 5.53
C ALA A 107 7.46 -1.49 5.96
N GLY A 108 8.21 -2.16 5.07
CA GLY A 108 8.87 -3.44 5.35
C GLY A 108 10.02 -3.35 6.35
N ASP A 109 10.82 -2.28 6.30
CA ASP A 109 11.94 -2.04 7.23
C ASP A 109 11.50 -1.70 8.67
N SER A 110 10.21 -1.38 8.86
CA SER A 110 9.64 -1.04 10.16
C SER A 110 9.06 -2.24 10.93
N GLN A 111 9.17 -3.47 10.39
CA GLN A 111 8.77 -4.73 11.02
C GLN A 111 9.94 -5.47 11.67
#